data_AF-A0A529MIB4-F1
#
_entry.id   AF-A0A529MIB4-F1
#
_cell.length_a   1.000
_cell.length_b   1.000
_cell.length_c   1.000
_cell.angle_alpha   90.00
_cell.angle_beta   90.00
_cell.angle_gamma   90.00
#
_symmetry.space_group_name_H-M   'P 1'
#
loop_
_entity.id
_entity.type
_entity.pdbx_description
1 polymer ?
#
loop_
_entity_poly.entity_id
_entity_poly.type
_entity_poly.pdbx_seq_one_letter_code
_entity_poly.pdbx_strand_id
1 'polypeptide(L)'
;YLKAGLQAAWAITTVSPTYAQEIRSPEFGMGLDGLINMRAIDLHGIVNGIDVDIWNPETDKHLVANYSAETLAARAKNRKAVEDRFNLESDDSPIVCVVSRLTWQKGMDILA
;
A
#
# COMPACT_ATOMS: atom_id res chain seq x y z
N TYR A 1 22.71 -9.29 -12.83
CA TYR A 1 21.66 -10.21 -13.34
C TYR A 1 20.41 -9.48 -13.84
N LEU A 2 19.86 -8.50 -13.11
CA LEU A 2 18.64 -7.77 -13.51
C LEU A 2 18.68 -7.16 -14.92
N LYS A 3 19.77 -6.48 -15.30
CA LYS A 3 19.95 -5.89 -16.65
C LYS A 3 19.73 -6.91 -17.77
N ALA A 4 20.30 -8.12 -17.64
CA ALA A 4 20.16 -9.18 -18.64
C ALA A 4 18.72 -9.70 -18.69
N GLY A 5 18.05 -9.82 -17.53
CA GLY A 5 16.64 -10.18 -17.46
C GLY A 5 15.74 -9.16 -18.18
N LEU A 6 15.92 -7.86 -17.93
CA LEU A 6 15.18 -6.79 -18.61
C LEU A 6 15.38 -6.83 -20.13
N GLN A 7 16.59 -7.14 -20.59
CA GLN A 7 16.90 -7.24 -22.02
C GLN A 7 16.24 -8.46 -22.69
N ALA A 8 16.18 -9.60 -22.00
CA ALA A 8 15.78 -10.88 -22.60
C ALA A 8 14.32 -11.28 -22.35
N ALA A 9 13.64 -10.67 -21.38
CA ALA A 9 12.25 -11.01 -21.05
C ALA A 9 11.28 -10.69 -22.19
N TRP A 10 10.15 -11.39 -22.29
CA TRP A 10 9.11 -11.01 -23.25
C TRP A 10 8.38 -9.73 -22.79
N ALA A 11 7.98 -9.69 -21.53
CA ALA A 11 7.37 -8.53 -20.87
C ALA A 11 8.07 -8.21 -19.55
N ILE A 12 7.94 -6.96 -19.11
CA ILE A 12 8.46 -6.44 -17.85
C ILE A 12 7.27 -5.93 -17.04
N THR A 13 7.12 -6.40 -15.81
CA THR A 13 5.99 -5.99 -14.94
C THR A 13 6.49 -5.34 -13.67
N THR A 14 5.70 -4.39 -13.16
CA THR A 14 5.91 -3.81 -11.84
C THR A 14 4.57 -3.61 -11.11
N VAL A 15 4.62 -3.26 -9.83
CA VAL A 15 3.47 -3.32 -8.90
C VAL A 15 2.47 -2.16 -9.02
N SER A 16 2.71 -1.19 -9.90
CA SER A 16 1.73 -0.15 -10.22
C SER A 16 2.05 0.58 -11.54
N PRO A 17 1.05 1.14 -12.23
CA PRO A 17 1.28 1.98 -13.42
C PRO A 17 2.17 3.20 -13.12
N THR A 18 2.00 3.83 -11.96
CA THR A 18 2.81 4.98 -11.55
C THR A 18 4.27 4.57 -11.36
N TYR A 19 4.52 3.45 -10.68
CA TYR A 19 5.88 2.98 -10.45
C TYR A 19 6.56 2.56 -11.77
N ALA A 20 5.79 2.06 -12.75
CA ALA A 20 6.29 1.81 -14.10
C ALA A 20 6.78 3.10 -14.80
N GLN A 21 6.15 4.24 -14.54
CA GLN A 21 6.61 5.53 -15.04
C GLN A 21 7.83 6.04 -14.25
N GLU A 22 7.82 5.90 -12.93
CA GLU A 22 8.89 6.39 -12.06
C GLU A 22 10.23 5.74 -12.41
N ILE A 23 10.30 4.42 -12.55
CA ILE A 23 11.56 3.70 -12.86
C ILE A 23 12.13 3.99 -14.25
N ARG A 24 11.44 4.78 -15.08
CA ARG A 24 11.92 5.28 -16.36
C ARG A 24 12.70 6.59 -16.23
N SER A 25 12.70 7.21 -15.05
CA SER A 25 13.51 8.39 -14.77
C SER A 25 14.87 7.99 -14.17
N PRO A 26 15.92 8.82 -14.32
CA PRO A 26 17.21 8.58 -13.67
C PRO A 26 17.14 8.51 -12.15
N GLU A 27 16.18 9.21 -11.54
CA GLU A 27 16.01 9.31 -10.08
C GLU A 27 15.60 7.96 -9.47
N PHE A 28 14.71 7.21 -10.14
CA PHE A 28 14.17 5.95 -9.62
C PHE A 28 14.64 4.72 -10.40
N GLY A 29 15.18 4.89 -11.60
CA GLY A 29 15.62 3.81 -12.48
C GLY A 29 16.96 3.19 -12.10
N MET A 30 17.68 3.76 -11.13
CA MET A 30 18.93 3.21 -10.59
C MET A 30 19.98 2.91 -11.69
N GLY A 31 20.06 3.77 -12.71
CA GLY A 31 20.96 3.63 -13.86
C GLY A 31 20.52 2.60 -14.92
N LEU A 32 19.33 2.02 -14.78
CA LEU A 32 18.71 1.14 -15.77
C LEU A 32 17.59 1.83 -16.57
N ASP A 33 17.27 3.08 -16.25
CA ASP A 33 16.23 3.89 -16.88
C ASP A 33 16.36 3.92 -18.40
N GLY A 34 17.58 4.05 -18.94
CA GLY A 34 17.81 3.98 -20.39
C GLY A 34 17.40 2.64 -21.01
N LEU A 35 17.71 1.52 -20.35
CA LEU A 35 17.29 0.19 -20.80
C LEU A 35 15.78 -0.01 -20.69
N ILE A 36 15.20 0.44 -19.58
CA ILE A 36 13.75 0.37 -19.36
C ILE A 36 13.01 1.20 -20.41
N ASN A 37 13.52 2.38 -20.76
CA ASN A 37 12.94 3.24 -21.80
C ASN A 37 13.03 2.62 -23.20
N MET A 38 14.12 1.94 -23.54
CA MET A 38 14.23 1.19 -24.81
C MET A 38 13.16 0.09 -24.93
N ARG A 39 12.62 -0.37 -23.80
CA ARG A 39 11.62 -1.44 -23.71
C ARG A 39 10.30 -0.99 -23.12
N ALA A 40 9.99 0.30 -23.21
CA ALA A 40 8.80 0.88 -22.59
C ALA A 40 7.48 0.28 -23.13
N ILE A 41 7.46 -0.21 -24.37
CA ILE A 41 6.28 -0.87 -24.95
C ILE A 41 5.93 -2.21 -24.27
N ASP A 42 6.94 -2.87 -23.72
CA ASP A 42 6.82 -4.17 -23.04
C ASP A 42 6.73 -4.02 -21.51
N LEU A 43 6.69 -2.77 -21.01
CA LEU A 43 6.63 -2.46 -19.59
C LEU A 43 5.19 -2.22 -19.15
N HIS A 44 4.75 -2.96 -18.13
CA HIS A 44 3.40 -2.88 -17.60
C HIS A 44 3.42 -2.68 -16.08
N GLY A 45 2.58 -1.78 -15.59
CA GLY A 45 2.28 -1.66 -14.17
C GLY A 45 0.98 -2.38 -13.83
N ILE A 46 1.04 -3.34 -12.93
CA ILE A 46 -0.09 -4.15 -12.49
C ILE A 46 -0.26 -3.90 -10.99
N VAL A 47 -1.39 -3.30 -10.62
CA VAL A 47 -1.68 -2.95 -9.22
C VAL A 47 -1.88 -4.23 -8.40
N ASN A 48 -1.21 -4.31 -7.25
CA ASN A 48 -1.43 -5.42 -6.32
C ASN A 48 -2.87 -5.41 -5.76
N GLY A 49 -3.43 -6.61 -5.60
CA GLY A 49 -4.70 -6.80 -4.91
C GLY A 49 -4.53 -7.14 -3.43
N ILE A 50 -5.67 -7.39 -2.77
CA ILE A 50 -5.77 -7.98 -1.43
C ILE A 50 -6.71 -9.18 -1.50
N ASP A 51 -6.60 -10.07 -0.52
CA ASP A 51 -7.56 -11.15 -0.31
C ASP A 51 -8.82 -10.60 0.35
N VAL A 52 -9.92 -10.55 -0.39
CA VAL A 52 -11.19 -9.97 0.08
C VAL A 52 -12.00 -10.91 0.96
N ASP A 53 -11.69 -12.20 1.01
CA ASP A 53 -12.35 -13.13 1.95
C ASP A 53 -11.76 -12.95 3.35
N ILE A 54 -10.47 -12.64 3.42
CA ILE A 54 -9.76 -12.32 4.67
C ILE A 54 -10.06 -10.87 5.09
N TRP A 55 -9.93 -9.90 4.18
CA TRP A 55 -10.09 -8.48 4.47
C TRP A 55 -11.51 -7.98 4.18
N ASN A 56 -12.50 -8.61 4.81
CA ASN A 56 -13.91 -8.23 4.67
C ASN A 56 -14.50 -7.68 5.98
N PRO A 57 -14.81 -6.37 6.08
CA PRO A 57 -15.37 -5.81 7.31
C PRO A 57 -16.74 -6.39 7.68
N GLU A 58 -17.46 -7.02 6.75
CA GLU A 58 -18.76 -7.64 7.00
C GLU A 58 -18.63 -9.01 7.70
N THR A 59 -17.48 -9.68 7.59
CA THR A 59 -17.28 -11.04 8.14
C THR A 59 -16.03 -11.18 9.01
N ASP A 60 -15.18 -10.15 9.10
CA ASP A 60 -13.93 -10.19 9.84
C ASP A 60 -14.18 -10.36 11.35
N LYS A 61 -13.78 -11.53 11.86
CA LYS A 61 -13.87 -11.91 13.29
C LYS A 61 -12.89 -11.15 14.19
N HIS A 62 -11.94 -10.41 13.63
CA HIS A 62 -10.98 -9.61 14.37
C HIS A 62 -11.52 -8.21 14.67
N LEU A 63 -12.62 -7.80 14.04
CA LEU A 63 -13.34 -6.58 14.39
C LEU A 63 -14.25 -6.81 15.59
N VAL A 64 -14.38 -5.79 16.43
CA VAL A 64 -15.34 -5.81 17.55
C VAL A 64 -16.77 -5.76 17.02
N ALA A 65 -16.99 -5.06 15.90
CA ALA A 65 -18.25 -5.03 15.20
C ALA A 65 -18.03 -5.02 13.68
N ASN A 66 -18.70 -5.95 12.99
CA ASN A 66 -18.75 -5.96 11.54
C ASN A 66 -19.56 -4.78 10.99
N TYR A 67 -19.22 -4.34 9.78
CA TYR A 67 -19.88 -3.24 9.09
C TYR A 67 -19.74 -3.38 7.58
N SER A 68 -20.64 -2.74 6.85
CA SER A 68 -20.68 -2.64 5.38
C SER A 68 -20.64 -1.17 4.94
N ALA A 69 -20.62 -0.95 3.62
CA ALA A 69 -20.74 0.40 3.05
C ALA A 69 -22.04 1.12 3.48
N GLU A 70 -23.10 0.38 3.80
CA GLU A 70 -24.39 0.91 4.21
C GLU A 70 -24.51 1.10 5.74
N THR A 71 -23.62 0.48 6.52
CA THR A 71 -23.71 0.43 8.00
C THR A 71 -22.49 1.04 8.70
N LEU A 72 -21.89 2.05 8.09
CA LEU A 72 -20.66 2.71 8.59
C LEU A 72 -20.74 3.20 10.04
N ALA A 73 -21.93 3.52 10.56
CA ALA A 73 -22.13 3.90 11.96
C ALA A 73 -21.67 2.82 12.96
N ALA A 74 -21.69 1.53 12.55
CA ALA A 74 -21.21 0.43 13.38
C ALA A 74 -19.70 0.50 13.67
N ARG A 75 -18.92 1.28 12.88
CA ARG A 75 -17.48 1.52 13.12
C ARG A 75 -17.20 2.22 14.45
N ALA A 76 -18.18 2.90 15.05
CA ALA A 76 -18.01 3.55 16.36
C ALA A 76 -17.58 2.56 17.46
N LYS A 77 -18.04 1.30 17.39
CA LYS A 77 -17.62 0.25 18.33
C LYS A 77 -16.15 -0.13 18.13
N ASN A 78 -15.71 -0.22 16.88
CA ASN A 78 -14.30 -0.48 16.55
C ASN A 78 -13.41 0.69 16.96
N ARG A 79 -13.88 1.94 16.76
CA ARG A 79 -13.18 3.15 17.21
C ARG A 79 -12.95 3.13 18.71
N LYS A 80 -14.01 2.89 19.50
CA LYS A 80 -13.91 2.81 20.97
C LYS A 80 -12.92 1.74 21.41
N ALA A 81 -12.93 0.58 20.77
CA ALA A 81 -11.99 -0.49 21.09
C ALA A 81 -10.51 -0.10 20.84
N VAL A 82 -10.24 0.70 19.80
CA VAL A 82 -8.90 1.26 19.54
C VAL A 82 -8.54 2.28 20.61
N GLU A 83 -9.45 3.21 20.95
CA GLU A 83 -9.23 4.20 22.01
C GLU A 83 -8.90 3.52 23.34
N ASP A 84 -9.71 2.54 23.76
CA ASP A 84 -9.51 1.78 24.99
C ASP A 84 -8.17 1.01 24.96
N ARG A 85 -7.82 0.39 23.81
CA ARG A 85 -6.60 -0.42 23.67
C ARG A 85 -5.32 0.39 23.76
N PHE A 86 -5.35 1.62 23.24
CA PHE A 86 -4.21 2.54 23.21
C PHE A 86 -4.29 3.64 24.28
N ASN A 87 -5.30 3.58 25.15
CA ASN A 87 -5.56 4.55 26.22
C ASN A 87 -5.63 6.00 25.69
N LEU A 88 -6.39 6.19 24.61
CA LEU A 88 -6.67 7.49 24.00
C LEU A 88 -7.91 8.13 24.67
N GLU A 89 -8.04 9.44 24.56
CA GLU A 89 -9.24 10.15 24.99
C GLU A 89 -10.41 9.87 24.01
N SER A 90 -11.58 9.55 24.54
CA SER A 90 -12.81 9.35 23.77
C SER A 90 -13.58 10.67 23.65
N ASP A 91 -13.06 11.59 22.85
CA ASP A 91 -13.58 12.96 22.68
C ASP A 91 -14.06 13.27 21.23
N ASP A 92 -14.26 12.23 20.43
CA ASP A 92 -14.59 12.29 18.99
C ASP A 92 -13.51 12.93 18.09
N SER A 93 -12.32 13.24 18.61
CA SER A 93 -11.21 13.78 17.82
C SER A 93 -10.73 12.79 16.73
N PRO A 94 -10.13 13.25 15.62
CA PRO A 94 -9.62 12.35 14.59
C PRO A 94 -8.57 11.37 15.13
N ILE A 95 -8.73 10.08 14.86
CA ILE A 95 -7.69 9.07 15.11
C ILE A 95 -6.90 8.89 13.83
N VAL A 96 -5.60 9.18 13.89
CA VAL A 96 -4.64 8.91 12.83
C VAL A 96 -3.78 7.72 13.26
N CYS A 97 -3.63 6.73 12.37
CA CYS A 97 -2.85 5.52 12.66
C CYS A 97 -1.79 5.26 11.59
N VAL A 98 -0.68 4.65 12.01
CA VAL A 98 0.40 4.22 11.13
C VAL A 98 0.67 2.74 11.41
N VAL A 99 0.44 1.89 10.42
CA VAL A 99 0.77 0.46 10.46
C VAL A 99 1.77 0.18 9.36
N SER A 100 3.06 0.18 9.70
CA SER A 100 4.16 0.09 8.73
C SER A 100 5.42 -0.51 9.35
N ARG A 101 6.36 -0.94 8.49
CA ARG A 101 7.74 -1.20 8.91
C ARG A 101 8.43 0.12 9.29
N LEU A 102 9.28 0.06 10.30
CA LEU A 102 10.05 1.21 10.79
C LEU A 102 11.32 1.39 9.96
N THR A 103 11.19 2.05 8.81
CA THR A 103 12.30 2.29 7.85
C THR A 103 12.17 3.69 7.25
N TRP A 104 13.30 4.31 6.86
CA TRP A 104 13.31 5.60 6.15
C TRP A 104 12.46 5.61 4.87
N GLN A 105 12.42 4.49 4.13
CA GLN A 105 11.56 4.36 2.94
C GLN A 105 10.06 4.57 3.26
N LYS A 106 9.66 4.44 4.52
CA LYS A 106 8.30 4.65 5.00
C LYS A 106 8.11 6.00 5.69
N GLY A 107 9.10 6.89 5.61
CA GLY A 107 9.05 8.25 6.11
C GLY A 107 8.92 8.34 7.64
N MET A 108 9.40 7.33 8.37
CA MET A 108 9.23 7.30 9.82
C MET A 108 9.98 8.40 10.54
N ASP A 109 11.04 8.90 9.93
CA ASP A 109 11.81 10.07 10.35
C ASP A 109 11.02 11.38 10.24
N ILE A 110 9.99 11.45 9.39
CA ILE A 110 9.11 12.62 9.24
C ILE A 110 8.00 12.63 10.30
N LEU A 111 7.62 11.44 10.78
CA LEU A 111 6.59 11.27 11.81
C LEU A 111 7.14 11.40 13.25
N ALA A 112 8.45 11.41 13.42
CA ALA A 112 9.15 11.43 14.70
C ALA A 112 9.32 12.84 15.27
#